data_AF-A0A844IMJ7-F1
#
_entry.id   AF-A0A844IMJ7-F1
#
_cell.length_a   1.000
_cell.length_b   1.000
_cell.length_c   1.000
_cell.angle_alpha   90.00
_cell.angle_beta   90.00
_cell.angle_gamma   90.00
#
_symmetry.space_group_name_H-M   'P 1'
#
loop_
_entity.id
_entity.type
_entity.pdbx_description
1 polymer ?
#
loop_
_entity_poly.entity_id
_entity_poly.type
_entity_poly.pdbx_seq_one_letter_code
_entity_poly.pdbx_strand_id
1 'polypeptide(L)'
;MFSNSFLRQTATTIVFIDASLSDYQTLQAGIIEGVKSVIISPNQDGIEQISQILQQHPHITTIHILSHGSPGCLYLGNSQLNLTNIHNYTQQLQQWQRQNILLYGCNVAAGDAGEEFIRKFHEITNATISASTTKTGNAALGGNWELEVNIPENHGTSLVFHADTLKTYQGVFAPTLVGVWDRLSRAYAVTVVGNYAYAVGDTLEIIDISNPNNPVFKGNYDISNGRSIQIVGNYAYVADEYSGLQIINISNPSAPTLVGNYDTSGNAWDVQIVGNYAYVTDGNSGLQIINI
;
A
#
# COMPACT_ATOMS: atom_id res chain seq x y z
N MET A 1 -19.18 35.90 -14.42
CA MET A 1 -17.85 36.08 -15.05
C MET A 1 -16.81 35.59 -14.06
N PHE A 2 -16.11 34.49 -14.35
CA PHE A 2 -14.98 34.07 -13.52
C PHE A 2 -13.84 35.08 -13.68
N SER A 3 -13.11 35.39 -12.59
CA SER A 3 -11.98 36.32 -12.65
C SER A 3 -10.82 35.71 -13.45
N ASN A 4 -10.01 36.57 -14.08
CA ASN A 4 -8.77 36.14 -14.77
C ASN A 4 -7.78 35.44 -13.82
N SER A 5 -7.85 35.70 -12.51
CA SER A 5 -7.04 35.00 -11.50
C SER A 5 -7.50 33.56 -11.28
N PHE A 6 -8.82 33.32 -11.24
CA PHE A 6 -9.41 31.99 -11.07
C PHE A 6 -9.08 31.10 -12.28
N LEU A 7 -9.26 31.61 -13.50
CA LEU A 7 -8.95 30.88 -14.73
C LEU A 7 -7.45 30.56 -14.88
N ARG A 8 -6.57 31.41 -14.37
CA ARG A 8 -5.12 31.12 -14.34
C ARG A 8 -4.77 30.04 -13.31
N GLN A 9 -5.42 30.06 -12.15
CA GLN A 9 -5.16 29.09 -11.08
C GLN A 9 -5.62 27.68 -11.48
N THR A 10 -6.78 27.54 -12.12
CA THR A 10 -7.26 26.22 -12.58
C THR A 10 -6.36 25.65 -13.66
N ALA A 11 -5.88 26.48 -14.59
CA ALA A 11 -4.99 26.07 -15.67
C ALA A 11 -3.57 25.64 -15.21
N THR A 12 -3.14 25.99 -14.00
CA THR A 12 -1.84 25.56 -13.43
C THR A 12 -1.99 24.49 -12.35
N THR A 13 -3.17 23.89 -12.22
CA THR A 13 -3.45 22.87 -11.21
C THR A 13 -3.73 21.51 -11.85
N ILE A 14 -3.18 20.46 -11.25
CA ILE A 14 -3.42 19.06 -11.63
C ILE A 14 -3.85 18.24 -10.42
N VAL A 15 -4.78 17.32 -10.64
CA VAL A 15 -5.25 16.34 -9.66
C VAL A 15 -4.88 14.95 -10.14
N PHE A 16 -4.08 14.24 -9.36
CA PHE A 16 -3.86 12.81 -9.49
C PHE A 16 -4.80 12.08 -8.55
N ILE A 17 -5.55 11.10 -9.07
CA ILE A 17 -6.46 10.28 -8.29
C ILE A 17 -6.04 8.82 -8.45
N ASP A 18 -5.75 8.16 -7.33
CA ASP A 18 -5.48 6.74 -7.32
C ASP A 18 -6.74 5.93 -7.61
N ALA A 19 -6.66 5.01 -8.57
CA ALA A 19 -7.79 4.16 -8.95
C ALA A 19 -8.19 3.14 -7.87
N SER A 20 -7.37 2.94 -6.83
CA SER A 20 -7.72 2.11 -5.68
C SER A 20 -8.78 2.75 -4.79
N LEU A 21 -9.00 4.06 -4.87
CA LEU A 21 -10.00 4.76 -4.08
C LEU A 21 -11.42 4.32 -4.50
N SER A 22 -12.26 4.00 -3.52
CA SER A 22 -13.66 3.66 -3.76
C SER A 22 -14.39 4.79 -4.48
N ASP A 23 -15.07 4.50 -5.58
CA ASP A 23 -15.85 5.49 -6.35
C ASP A 23 -15.03 6.74 -6.73
N TYR A 24 -13.77 6.55 -7.14
CA TYR A 24 -12.90 7.63 -7.59
C TYR A 24 -13.49 8.40 -8.78
N GLN A 25 -14.40 7.79 -9.55
CA GLN A 25 -15.09 8.41 -10.68
C GLN A 25 -15.96 9.60 -10.23
N THR A 26 -16.64 9.49 -9.09
CA THR A 26 -17.38 10.62 -8.50
C THR A 26 -16.45 11.78 -8.16
N LEU A 27 -15.26 11.49 -7.61
CA LEU A 27 -14.25 12.51 -7.32
C LEU A 27 -13.73 13.15 -8.61
N GLN A 28 -13.42 12.36 -9.62
CA GLN A 28 -12.96 12.84 -10.93
C GLN A 28 -13.98 13.74 -11.61
N ALA A 29 -15.26 13.34 -11.62
CA ALA A 29 -16.35 14.11 -12.21
C ALA A 29 -16.65 15.40 -11.44
N GLY A 30 -16.31 15.43 -10.14
CA GLY A 30 -16.50 16.58 -9.27
C GLY A 30 -15.39 17.62 -9.29
N ILE A 31 -14.34 17.42 -10.07
CA ILE A 31 -13.26 18.40 -10.24
C ILE A 31 -13.81 19.63 -10.97
N ILE A 32 -13.48 20.82 -10.46
CA ILE A 32 -13.90 22.09 -11.07
C ILE A 32 -13.35 22.27 -12.49
N GLU A 33 -14.11 22.95 -13.34
CA GLU A 33 -13.73 23.17 -14.74
C GLU A 33 -12.37 23.86 -14.89
N GLY A 34 -11.57 23.38 -15.85
CA GLY A 34 -10.25 23.91 -16.17
C GLY A 34 -9.09 23.30 -15.37
N VAL A 35 -9.37 22.49 -14.34
CA VAL A 35 -8.35 21.72 -13.62
C VAL A 35 -8.11 20.39 -14.34
N LYS A 36 -6.84 20.04 -14.56
CA LYS A 36 -6.49 18.78 -15.20
C LYS A 36 -6.62 17.62 -14.20
N SER A 37 -7.23 16.51 -14.61
CA SER A 37 -7.30 15.28 -13.82
C SER A 37 -6.56 14.13 -14.50
N VAL A 38 -5.91 13.29 -13.69
CA VAL A 38 -5.16 12.10 -14.12
C VAL A 38 -5.45 10.96 -13.17
N ILE A 39 -5.78 9.79 -13.72
CA ILE A 39 -5.99 8.57 -12.93
C ILE A 39 -4.69 7.78 -12.87
N ILE A 40 -4.25 7.42 -11.67
CA ILE A 40 -3.08 6.56 -11.45
C ILE A 40 -3.54 5.10 -11.62
N SER A 41 -2.87 4.37 -12.51
CA SER A 41 -3.13 2.95 -12.73
C SER A 41 -2.66 2.12 -11.54
N PRO A 42 -3.47 1.13 -11.07
CA PRO A 42 -3.10 0.28 -9.95
C PRO A 42 -2.03 -0.77 -10.32
N ASN A 43 -1.68 -0.91 -11.60
CA ASN A 43 -0.76 -1.95 -12.09
C ASN A 43 0.64 -1.43 -12.41
N GLN A 44 0.93 -0.17 -12.13
CA GLN A 44 2.20 0.50 -12.42
C GLN A 44 2.64 1.31 -11.20
N ASP A 45 3.94 1.62 -11.12
CA ASP A 45 4.47 2.47 -10.06
C ASP A 45 3.84 3.86 -10.17
N GLY A 46 3.18 4.31 -9.10
CA GLY A 46 2.46 5.57 -9.08
C GLY A 46 3.38 6.79 -9.05
N ILE A 47 4.56 6.67 -8.44
CA ILE A 47 5.56 7.75 -8.42
C ILE A 47 6.08 7.98 -9.84
N GLU A 48 6.40 6.91 -10.57
CA GLU A 48 6.85 7.00 -11.97
C GLU A 48 5.79 7.61 -12.88
N GLN A 49 4.53 7.17 -12.76
CA GLN A 49 3.41 7.72 -13.52
C GLN A 49 3.26 9.24 -13.30
N ILE A 50 3.25 9.68 -12.04
CA ILE A 50 3.15 11.12 -11.71
C ILE A 50 4.35 11.88 -12.27
N SER A 51 5.58 11.38 -12.09
CA SER A 51 6.80 12.01 -12.63
C SER A 51 6.76 12.21 -14.14
N GLN A 52 6.38 11.18 -14.90
CA GLN A 52 6.29 11.24 -16.36
C GLN A 52 5.27 12.29 -16.82
N ILE A 53 4.11 12.36 -16.15
CA ILE A 53 3.10 13.37 -16.44
C ILE A 53 3.63 14.75 -16.11
N LEU A 54 4.23 14.96 -14.94
CA LEU A 54 4.74 16.27 -14.53
C LEU A 54 5.87 16.77 -15.43
N GLN A 55 6.69 15.89 -16.01
CA GLN A 55 7.71 16.25 -16.99
C GLN A 55 7.10 16.85 -18.26
N GLN A 56 5.94 16.37 -18.69
CA GLN A 56 5.21 16.89 -19.85
C GLN A 56 4.42 18.17 -19.53
N HIS A 57 4.30 18.56 -18.26
CA HIS A 57 3.47 19.68 -17.81
C HIS A 57 4.26 20.66 -16.92
N PRO A 58 5.29 21.35 -17.46
CA PRO A 58 6.15 22.25 -16.67
C PRO A 58 5.45 23.53 -16.18
N HIS A 59 4.27 23.86 -16.72
CA HIS A 59 3.48 25.03 -16.33
C HIS A 59 2.63 24.79 -15.07
N ILE A 60 2.49 23.54 -14.62
CA ILE A 60 1.77 23.22 -13.39
C ILE A 60 2.52 23.83 -12.22
N THR A 61 1.78 24.38 -11.26
CA THR A 61 2.32 24.94 -10.00
C THR A 61 1.73 24.27 -8.77
N THR A 62 0.55 23.66 -8.89
CA THR A 62 -0.18 23.04 -7.79
C THR A 62 -0.55 21.60 -8.15
N ILE A 63 -0.19 20.67 -7.28
CA ILE A 63 -0.50 19.24 -7.41
C ILE A 63 -1.45 18.86 -6.28
N HIS A 64 -2.55 18.19 -6.59
CA HIS A 64 -3.36 17.46 -5.63
C HIS A 64 -3.16 15.97 -5.89
N ILE A 65 -2.93 15.19 -4.84
CA ILE A 65 -2.81 13.72 -4.90
C ILE A 65 -3.86 13.13 -3.97
N LEU A 66 -4.77 12.35 -4.52
CA LEU A 66 -5.80 11.63 -3.79
C LEU A 66 -5.44 10.15 -3.80
N SER A 67 -5.18 9.58 -2.64
CA SER A 67 -4.81 8.17 -2.51
C SER A 67 -5.16 7.61 -1.14
N HIS A 68 -5.03 6.29 -0.96
CA HIS A 68 -4.94 5.77 0.40
C HIS A 68 -3.70 6.31 1.12
N GLY A 69 -3.75 6.30 2.46
CA GLY A 69 -2.67 6.76 3.30
C GLY A 69 -2.65 6.08 4.67
N SER A 70 -1.49 6.16 5.30
CA SER A 70 -1.24 5.84 6.70
C SER A 70 -0.13 6.75 7.23
N PRO A 71 0.10 6.86 8.55
CA PRO A 71 1.20 7.68 9.09
C PRO A 71 2.53 7.46 8.36
N GLY A 72 3.03 8.50 7.70
CA GLY A 72 4.29 8.50 6.96
C GLY A 72 4.31 7.71 5.64
N CYS A 73 3.14 7.41 5.06
CA CYS A 73 3.03 6.60 3.83
C CYS A 73 1.86 7.01 2.93
N LEU A 74 2.14 7.11 1.62
CA LEU A 74 1.15 7.19 0.54
C LEU A 74 1.17 5.90 -0.29
N TYR A 75 0.01 5.45 -0.73
CA TYR A 75 -0.14 4.30 -1.63
C TYR A 75 -0.48 4.82 -3.02
N LEU A 76 0.39 4.59 -4.00
CA LEU A 76 0.26 5.16 -5.35
C LEU A 76 0.46 4.06 -6.39
N GLY A 77 -0.58 3.70 -7.13
CA GLY A 77 -0.57 2.59 -8.07
C GLY A 77 -0.28 1.27 -7.35
N ASN A 78 0.73 0.52 -7.81
CA ASN A 78 1.23 -0.68 -7.13
C ASN A 78 2.42 -0.39 -6.18
N SER A 79 2.69 0.87 -5.88
CA SER A 79 3.85 1.31 -5.12
C SER A 79 3.44 2.04 -3.85
N GLN A 80 4.40 2.20 -2.94
CA GLN A 80 4.24 3.02 -1.73
C GLN A 80 5.33 4.07 -1.72
N LEU A 81 5.02 5.28 -1.29
CA LEU A 81 6.00 6.31 -0.96
C LEU A 81 6.00 6.52 0.56
N ASN A 82 7.08 6.16 1.23
CA ASN A 82 7.18 6.19 2.69
C ASN A 82 8.62 6.48 3.18
N LEU A 83 8.80 6.59 4.50
CA LEU A 83 10.09 6.90 5.12
C LEU A 83 11.23 5.93 4.75
N THR A 84 10.94 4.67 4.45
CA THR A 84 11.97 3.67 4.15
C THR A 84 12.50 3.77 2.73
N ASN A 85 11.70 4.30 1.79
CA ASN A 85 12.03 4.30 0.37
C ASN A 85 12.03 5.68 -0.30
N ILE A 86 11.65 6.76 0.42
CA ILE A 86 11.57 8.11 -0.13
C ILE A 86 12.87 8.57 -0.80
N HIS A 87 14.02 8.17 -0.26
CA HIS A 87 15.33 8.51 -0.83
C HIS A 87 15.64 7.74 -2.13
N ASN A 88 15.05 6.56 -2.33
CA ASN A 88 15.18 5.80 -3.58
C ASN A 88 14.47 6.52 -4.73
N TYR A 89 13.43 7.30 -4.43
CA TYR A 89 12.69 8.12 -5.39
C TYR A 89 13.20 9.56 -5.54
N THR A 90 14.37 9.90 -4.98
CA THR A 90 14.87 11.30 -4.97
C THR A 90 14.88 11.93 -6.37
N GLN A 91 15.33 11.20 -7.40
CA GLN A 91 15.39 11.72 -8.76
C GLN A 91 13.99 12.05 -9.32
N GLN A 92 13.01 11.18 -9.06
CA GLN A 92 11.62 11.35 -9.45
C GLN A 92 11.01 12.54 -8.71
N LEU A 93 11.19 12.61 -7.39
CA LEU A 93 10.59 13.64 -6.55
C LEU A 93 11.19 15.03 -6.75
N GLN A 94 12.47 15.14 -7.12
CA GLN A 94 13.06 16.42 -7.54
C GLN A 94 12.37 16.99 -8.79
N GLN A 95 11.78 16.14 -9.64
CA GLN A 95 10.99 16.61 -10.79
C GLN A 95 9.62 17.16 -10.37
N TRP A 96 9.18 16.89 -9.13
CA TRP A 96 7.92 17.38 -8.56
C TRP A 96 8.08 18.75 -7.89
N GLN A 97 9.21 19.44 -8.11
CA GLN A 97 9.43 20.81 -7.67
C GLN A 97 8.36 21.76 -8.23
N ARG A 98 7.30 21.96 -7.45
CA ARG A 98 6.14 22.79 -7.74
C ARG A 98 5.90 23.70 -6.54
N GLN A 99 5.00 24.66 -6.65
CA GLN A 99 4.72 25.56 -5.53
C GLN A 99 4.03 24.83 -4.39
N ASN A 100 3.01 24.03 -4.72
CA ASN A 100 2.20 23.35 -3.72
C ASN A 100 1.95 21.88 -4.10
N ILE A 101 2.03 20.99 -3.12
CA ILE A 101 1.61 19.59 -3.23
C ILE A 101 0.67 19.29 -2.06
N LEU A 102 -0.57 18.95 -2.40
CA LEU A 102 -1.64 18.65 -1.45
C LEU A 102 -1.89 17.15 -1.45
N LEU A 103 -1.68 16.51 -0.30
CA LEU A 103 -1.74 15.07 -0.09
C LEU A 103 -3.01 14.71 0.67
N TYR A 104 -4.00 14.22 -0.07
CA TYR A 104 -5.24 13.71 0.48
C TYR A 104 -5.10 12.20 0.65
N GLY A 105 -4.78 11.79 1.87
CA GLY A 105 -4.68 10.38 2.25
C GLY A 105 -4.83 10.24 3.75
N CYS A 106 -5.57 9.23 4.20
CA CYS A 106 -5.88 9.07 5.62
C CYS A 106 -4.62 9.09 6.48
N ASN A 107 -4.52 10.07 7.39
CA ASN A 107 -3.49 10.17 8.42
C ASN A 107 -2.04 10.23 7.92
N VAL A 108 -1.77 10.61 6.66
CA VAL A 108 -0.41 10.63 6.08
C VAL A 108 0.57 11.45 6.92
N ALA A 109 0.12 12.58 7.47
CA ALA A 109 0.92 13.47 8.30
C ALA A 109 0.76 13.23 9.81
N ALA A 110 0.07 12.17 10.23
CA ALA A 110 -0.22 11.94 11.64
C ALA A 110 0.99 11.39 12.41
N GLY A 111 1.24 11.95 13.59
CA GLY A 111 2.30 11.53 14.51
C GLY A 111 3.72 11.71 13.97
N ASP A 112 4.71 11.28 14.76
CA ASP A 112 6.13 11.50 14.47
C ASP A 112 6.55 11.02 13.07
N ALA A 113 6.05 9.85 12.66
CA ALA A 113 6.33 9.28 11.34
C ALA A 113 5.74 10.13 10.20
N GLY A 114 4.52 10.65 10.38
CA GLY A 114 3.89 11.53 9.41
C GLY A 114 4.61 12.87 9.30
N GLU A 115 4.92 13.51 10.42
CA GLU A 115 5.66 14.78 10.44
C GLU A 115 7.04 14.66 9.78
N GLU A 116 7.79 13.58 10.07
CA GLU A 116 9.07 13.31 9.42
C GLU A 116 8.91 13.10 7.90
N PHE A 117 7.88 12.37 7.49
CA PHE A 117 7.62 12.10 6.09
C PHE A 117 7.34 13.39 5.31
N ILE A 118 6.46 14.25 5.83
CA ILE A 118 6.13 15.53 5.18
C ILE A 118 7.36 16.44 5.12
N ARG A 119 8.18 16.49 6.18
CA ARG A 119 9.41 17.27 6.19
C ARG A 119 10.41 16.79 5.13
N LYS A 120 10.70 15.48 5.06
CA LYS A 120 11.60 14.92 4.04
C LYS A 120 11.05 15.14 2.62
N PHE A 121 9.74 15.02 2.46
CA PHE A 121 9.08 15.25 1.18
C PHE A 121 9.19 16.72 0.74
N HIS A 122 9.00 17.66 1.67
CA HIS A 122 9.29 19.07 1.46
C HIS A 122 10.75 19.32 1.08
N GLU A 123 11.72 18.74 1.81
CA GLU A 123 13.15 18.92 1.55
C GLU A 123 13.57 18.47 0.14
N ILE A 124 13.01 17.35 -0.35
CA ILE A 124 13.35 16.80 -1.67
C ILE A 124 12.65 17.58 -2.80
N THR A 125 11.37 17.91 -2.62
CA THR A 125 10.56 18.57 -3.65
C THR A 125 10.66 20.09 -3.61
N ASN A 126 11.17 20.68 -2.53
CA ASN A 126 11.15 22.12 -2.26
C ASN A 126 9.76 22.77 -2.42
N ALA A 127 8.68 21.99 -2.32
CA ALA A 127 7.31 22.45 -2.47
C ALA A 127 6.66 22.68 -1.10
N THR A 128 5.66 23.56 -1.03
CA THR A 128 4.78 23.61 0.14
C THR A 128 3.93 22.34 0.16
N ILE A 129 4.02 21.56 1.24
CA ILE A 129 3.29 20.31 1.40
C ILE A 129 2.13 20.52 2.37
N SER A 130 0.91 20.23 1.91
CA SER A 130 -0.28 20.15 2.75
C SER A 130 -0.72 18.71 2.86
N ALA A 131 -1.01 18.19 4.06
CA ALA A 131 -1.36 16.78 4.24
C ALA A 131 -2.30 16.56 5.42
N SER A 132 -3.12 15.50 5.34
CA SER A 132 -4.07 15.15 6.39
C SER A 132 -3.44 14.35 7.53
N THR A 133 -3.80 14.72 8.75
CA THR A 133 -3.52 14.01 10.01
C THR A 133 -4.70 13.15 10.47
N THR A 134 -5.88 13.34 9.85
CA THR A 134 -7.10 12.59 10.14
C THR A 134 -7.55 11.76 8.92
N LYS A 135 -8.69 11.06 9.04
CA LYS A 135 -9.28 10.34 7.91
C LYS A 135 -9.76 11.36 6.85
N THR A 136 -9.42 11.14 5.59
CA THR A 136 -9.91 11.96 4.49
C THR A 136 -11.18 11.37 3.88
N GLY A 137 -12.22 12.19 3.67
CA GLY A 137 -13.44 11.80 2.96
C GLY A 137 -14.73 12.06 3.76
N ASN A 138 -15.67 11.12 3.69
CA ASN A 138 -17.03 11.23 4.22
C ASN A 138 -17.08 11.49 5.74
N ALA A 139 -17.75 12.58 6.14
CA ALA A 139 -17.97 12.95 7.53
C ALA A 139 -18.76 11.92 8.34
N ALA A 140 -19.70 11.20 7.73
CA ALA A 140 -20.46 10.14 8.40
C ALA A 140 -19.58 8.93 8.78
N LEU A 141 -18.42 8.76 8.13
CA LEU A 141 -17.42 7.73 8.44
C LEU A 141 -16.27 8.27 9.30
N GLY A 142 -16.42 9.49 9.84
CA GLY A 142 -15.42 10.17 10.66
C GLY A 142 -14.28 10.80 9.87
N GLY A 143 -14.45 11.04 8.57
CA GLY A 143 -13.48 11.76 7.74
C GLY A 143 -13.81 13.24 7.54
N ASN A 144 -12.87 13.98 6.98
CA ASN A 144 -13.10 15.35 6.49
C ASN A 144 -12.20 15.60 5.26
N TRP A 145 -12.20 16.82 4.72
CA TRP A 145 -11.38 17.20 3.56
C TRP A 145 -10.27 18.19 3.91
N GLU A 146 -9.97 18.32 5.20
CA GLU A 146 -8.98 19.26 5.73
C GLU A 146 -7.57 18.66 5.62
N LEU A 147 -6.59 19.55 5.46
CA LEU A 147 -5.17 19.21 5.46
C LEU A 147 -4.53 19.96 6.62
N GLU A 148 -4.47 19.31 7.78
CA GLU A 148 -4.14 19.95 9.03
C GLU A 148 -2.65 20.34 9.12
N VAL A 149 -1.78 19.65 8.39
CA VAL A 149 -0.33 19.94 8.33
C VAL A 149 0.01 20.70 7.05
N ASN A 150 0.79 21.78 7.18
CA ASN A 150 1.25 22.62 6.07
C ASN A 150 2.73 23.00 6.31
N ILE A 151 3.64 22.59 5.41
CA ILE A 151 5.08 22.85 5.52
C ILE A 151 5.63 23.47 4.22
N PRO A 152 6.23 24.68 4.26
CA PRO A 152 6.18 25.63 5.36
C PRO A 152 4.74 26.11 5.61
N GLU A 153 4.47 26.73 6.78
CA GLU A 153 3.13 27.21 7.12
C GLU A 153 2.55 28.10 6.01
N ASN A 154 1.37 27.73 5.52
CA ASN A 154 0.60 28.52 4.56
C ASN A 154 -0.90 28.33 4.86
N HIS A 155 -1.67 29.42 4.78
CA HIS A 155 -3.09 29.47 5.16
C HIS A 155 -4.06 29.35 3.97
N GLY A 156 -3.59 28.97 2.78
CA GLY A 156 -4.41 28.96 1.58
C GLY A 156 -4.33 27.66 0.80
N THR A 157 -5.31 26.77 0.98
CA THR A 157 -5.58 25.66 0.08
C THR A 157 -6.99 25.82 -0.50
N SER A 158 -7.07 25.90 -1.83
CA SER A 158 -8.36 25.93 -2.52
C SER A 158 -8.72 24.49 -2.88
N LEU A 159 -9.83 23.98 -2.33
CA LEU A 159 -10.40 22.71 -2.78
C LEU A 159 -10.77 22.85 -4.26
N VAL A 160 -10.27 21.94 -5.09
CA VAL A 160 -10.52 21.90 -6.54
C VAL A 160 -11.71 21.03 -6.91
N PHE A 161 -12.64 20.85 -5.97
CA PHE A 161 -13.83 20.02 -6.13
C PHE A 161 -15.09 20.85 -5.86
N HIS A 162 -16.17 20.53 -6.56
CA HIS A 162 -17.49 21.06 -6.23
C HIS A 162 -17.88 20.64 -4.80
N ALA A 163 -18.45 21.58 -4.03
CA ALA A 163 -18.84 21.33 -2.64
C ALA A 163 -19.83 20.16 -2.51
N ASP A 164 -20.75 20.03 -3.47
CA ASP A 164 -21.70 18.92 -3.51
C ASP A 164 -20.99 17.57 -3.64
N THR A 165 -19.96 17.45 -4.49
CA THR A 165 -19.16 16.23 -4.63
C THR A 165 -18.54 15.81 -3.30
N LEU A 166 -17.88 16.75 -2.61
CA LEU A 166 -17.23 16.47 -1.32
C LEU A 166 -18.24 16.08 -0.24
N LYS A 167 -19.46 16.61 -0.31
CA LYS A 167 -20.56 16.30 0.60
C LYS A 167 -21.21 14.95 0.31
N THR A 168 -21.29 14.54 -0.95
CA THR A 168 -22.00 13.31 -1.37
C THR A 168 -21.08 12.10 -1.53
N TYR A 169 -19.75 12.29 -1.61
CA TYR A 169 -18.80 11.19 -1.67
C TYR A 169 -18.96 10.27 -0.45
N GLN A 170 -19.20 8.98 -0.71
CA GLN A 170 -19.58 8.03 0.34
C GLN A 170 -18.37 7.39 1.04
N GLY A 171 -17.19 7.42 0.42
CA GLY A 171 -16.00 6.74 0.92
C GLY A 171 -15.14 7.57 1.88
N VAL A 172 -14.14 6.90 2.44
CA VAL A 172 -12.96 7.52 3.05
C VAL A 172 -11.72 6.91 2.41
N PHE A 173 -10.60 7.61 2.46
CA PHE A 173 -9.34 7.13 1.86
C PHE A 173 -8.61 6.12 2.75
N ALA A 174 -9.33 5.38 3.58
CA ALA A 174 -8.78 4.28 4.39
C ALA A 174 -8.79 2.98 3.58
N PRO A 175 -7.93 1.99 3.90
CA PRO A 175 -7.92 0.71 3.22
C PRO A 175 -9.32 0.07 3.16
N THR A 176 -9.66 -0.49 2.00
CA THR A 176 -10.93 -1.17 1.77
C THR A 176 -10.70 -2.68 1.61
N LEU A 177 -11.72 -3.46 1.98
CA LEU A 177 -11.71 -4.90 1.76
C LEU A 177 -11.96 -5.18 0.28
N VAL A 178 -10.98 -5.79 -0.39
CA VAL A 178 -11.03 -6.11 -1.83
C VAL A 178 -11.56 -7.52 -2.07
N GLY A 179 -11.17 -8.49 -1.25
CA GLY A 179 -11.64 -9.86 -1.36
C GLY A 179 -11.48 -10.64 -0.06
N VAL A 180 -12.18 -11.78 0.01
CA VAL A 180 -12.16 -12.69 1.15
C VAL A 180 -11.83 -14.08 0.66
N TRP A 181 -10.95 -14.76 1.39
CA TRP A 181 -10.67 -16.18 1.22
C TRP A 181 -11.08 -16.91 2.50
N ASP A 182 -12.19 -17.65 2.45
CA ASP A 182 -12.88 -18.22 3.60
C ASP A 182 -12.77 -19.75 3.71
N ARG A 183 -11.81 -20.34 2.97
CA ARG A 183 -11.59 -21.79 2.96
C ARG A 183 -10.76 -22.32 4.12
N LEU A 184 -9.88 -21.49 4.68
CA LEU A 184 -9.10 -21.82 5.87
C LEU A 184 -9.97 -21.66 7.12
N SER A 185 -10.06 -22.68 7.97
CA SER A 185 -10.76 -22.54 9.26
C SER A 185 -9.99 -21.64 10.22
N ARG A 186 -8.66 -21.61 10.08
CA ARG A 186 -7.72 -20.75 10.79
C ARG A 186 -6.66 -20.30 9.78
N ALA A 187 -6.36 -19.01 9.76
CA ALA A 187 -5.26 -18.45 8.97
C ALA A 187 -4.29 -17.73 9.92
N TYR A 188 -3.07 -18.21 10.03
CA TYR A 188 -2.05 -17.69 10.96
C TYR A 188 -0.96 -16.89 10.26
N ALA A 189 -0.56 -17.30 9.06
CA ALA A 189 0.42 -16.57 8.28
C ALA A 189 0.13 -16.64 6.78
N VAL A 190 0.65 -15.65 6.05
CA VAL A 190 0.58 -15.57 4.60
C VAL A 190 1.89 -15.02 4.06
N THR A 191 2.30 -15.50 2.89
CA THR A 191 3.36 -14.89 2.10
C THR A 191 2.94 -14.82 0.63
N VAL A 192 3.40 -13.79 -0.08
CA VAL A 192 3.01 -13.53 -1.47
C VAL A 192 4.25 -13.60 -2.36
N VAL A 193 4.18 -14.42 -3.40
CA VAL A 193 5.23 -14.53 -4.43
C VAL A 193 4.57 -14.48 -5.81
N GLY A 194 4.85 -13.41 -6.55
CA GLY A 194 4.17 -13.14 -7.81
C GLY A 194 2.65 -13.03 -7.61
N ASN A 195 1.88 -13.77 -8.41
CA ASN A 195 0.42 -13.79 -8.32
C ASN A 195 -0.12 -14.84 -7.34
N TYR A 196 0.73 -15.42 -6.49
CA TYR A 196 0.29 -16.44 -5.53
C TYR A 196 0.40 -15.95 -4.11
N ALA A 197 -0.66 -16.15 -3.33
CA ALA A 197 -0.62 -16.12 -1.88
C ALA A 197 -0.50 -17.57 -1.38
N TYR A 198 0.39 -17.77 -0.41
CA TYR A 198 0.58 -19.03 0.30
C TYR A 198 0.18 -18.78 1.75
N ALA A 199 -0.96 -19.33 2.15
CA ALA A 199 -1.52 -19.11 3.48
C ALA A 199 -1.47 -20.41 4.28
N VAL A 200 -1.07 -20.30 5.55
CA VAL A 200 -0.97 -21.45 6.47
C VAL A 200 -1.88 -21.28 7.68
N GLY A 201 -2.40 -22.41 8.14
CA GLY A 201 -3.11 -22.55 9.39
C GLY A 201 -3.43 -24.02 9.65
N ASP A 202 -4.66 -24.43 9.41
CA ASP A 202 -5.05 -25.86 9.41
C ASP A 202 -4.52 -26.63 8.20
N THR A 203 -4.12 -25.93 7.14
CA THR A 203 -3.47 -26.49 5.95
C THR A 203 -2.57 -25.40 5.32
N LEU A 204 -1.70 -25.77 4.38
CA LEU A 204 -1.08 -24.83 3.46
C LEU A 204 -1.98 -24.72 2.23
N GLU A 205 -2.61 -23.58 1.98
CA GLU A 205 -3.31 -23.31 0.71
C GLU A 205 -2.48 -22.42 -0.22
N ILE A 206 -2.45 -22.82 -1.50
CA ILE A 206 -1.85 -22.07 -2.60
C ILE A 206 -2.98 -21.41 -3.39
N ILE A 207 -2.98 -20.09 -3.43
CA ILE A 207 -4.09 -19.27 -3.89
C ILE A 207 -3.59 -18.36 -5.00
N ASP A 208 -4.21 -18.42 -6.18
CA ASP A 208 -3.97 -17.46 -7.26
C ASP A 208 -4.76 -16.17 -6.97
N ILE A 209 -4.02 -15.09 -6.76
CA ILE A 209 -4.52 -13.75 -6.45
C ILE A 209 -4.35 -12.79 -7.62
N SER A 210 -4.22 -13.29 -8.86
CA SER A 210 -4.19 -12.46 -10.08
C SER A 210 -5.41 -11.53 -10.18
N ASN A 211 -6.54 -11.93 -9.60
CA ASN A 211 -7.67 -11.06 -9.32
C ASN A 211 -8.01 -11.11 -7.82
N PRO A 212 -7.62 -10.09 -7.01
CA PRO A 212 -7.85 -10.11 -5.57
C PRO A 212 -9.34 -10.03 -5.19
N ASN A 213 -10.22 -9.58 -6.08
CA ASN A 213 -11.67 -9.62 -5.85
C ASN A 213 -12.28 -11.02 -6.06
N ASN A 214 -11.55 -11.92 -6.73
CA ASN A 214 -11.99 -13.28 -7.02
C ASN A 214 -10.78 -14.25 -7.01
N PRO A 215 -10.16 -14.47 -5.83
CA PRO A 215 -9.04 -15.40 -5.69
C PRO A 215 -9.43 -16.83 -6.09
N VAL A 216 -8.49 -17.59 -6.64
CA VAL A 216 -8.72 -18.94 -7.17
C VAL A 216 -7.87 -19.99 -6.44
N PHE A 217 -8.49 -21.09 -6.03
CA PHE A 217 -7.77 -22.22 -5.42
C PHE A 217 -6.86 -22.90 -6.43
N LYS A 218 -5.60 -23.16 -6.07
CA LYS A 218 -4.63 -23.83 -6.94
C LYS A 218 -4.20 -25.19 -6.42
N GLY A 219 -4.11 -25.34 -5.11
CA GLY A 219 -3.86 -26.60 -4.43
C GLY A 219 -3.57 -26.38 -2.96
N ASN A 220 -3.34 -27.47 -2.24
CA ASN A 220 -2.98 -27.42 -0.83
C ASN A 220 -1.98 -28.51 -0.48
N TYR A 221 -1.43 -28.42 0.74
CA TYR A 221 -0.68 -29.48 1.36
C TYR A 221 -1.13 -29.62 2.82
N ASP A 222 -1.44 -30.84 3.22
CA ASP A 222 -1.86 -31.14 4.58
C ASP A 222 -0.68 -30.97 5.55
N ILE A 223 -0.80 -29.95 6.40
CA ILE A 223 0.05 -29.69 7.56
C ILE A 223 -0.83 -29.78 8.82
N SER A 224 -0.24 -29.73 10.01
CA SER A 224 -0.99 -29.88 11.25
C SER A 224 -1.56 -28.58 11.79
N ASN A 225 -0.68 -27.60 12.04
CA ASN A 225 -1.02 -26.28 12.55
C ASN A 225 0.06 -25.25 12.19
N GLY A 226 0.11 -24.89 10.91
CA GLY A 226 1.10 -23.95 10.36
C GLY A 226 1.01 -22.57 11.00
N ARG A 227 2.09 -22.15 11.66
CA ARG A 227 2.21 -20.86 12.37
C ARG A 227 2.89 -19.78 11.54
N SER A 228 3.84 -20.17 10.71
CA SER A 228 4.58 -19.27 9.82
C SER A 228 5.01 -19.99 8.55
N ILE A 229 5.25 -19.21 7.50
CA ILE A 229 5.68 -19.69 6.19
C ILE A 229 6.65 -18.72 5.53
N GLN A 230 7.70 -19.25 4.93
CA GLN A 230 8.54 -18.53 3.98
C GLN A 230 8.69 -19.34 2.68
N ILE A 231 8.62 -18.65 1.53
CA ILE A 231 8.93 -19.23 0.23
C ILE A 231 10.37 -18.89 -0.17
N VAL A 232 11.15 -19.91 -0.54
CA VAL A 232 12.47 -19.74 -1.17
C VAL A 232 12.53 -20.60 -2.43
N GLY A 233 12.53 -19.94 -3.59
CA GLY A 233 12.45 -20.61 -4.88
C GLY A 233 11.15 -21.42 -5.01
N ASN A 234 11.28 -22.73 -5.20
CA ASN A 234 10.15 -23.67 -5.35
C ASN A 234 9.76 -24.36 -4.05
N TYR A 235 10.22 -23.87 -2.89
CA TYR A 235 10.00 -24.53 -1.61
C TYR A 235 9.29 -23.61 -0.63
N ALA A 236 8.27 -24.15 0.03
CA ALA A 236 7.63 -23.58 1.20
C ALA A 236 8.24 -24.18 2.46
N TYR A 237 8.77 -23.33 3.33
CA TYR A 237 9.27 -23.69 4.65
C TYR A 237 8.22 -23.26 5.66
N VAL A 238 7.65 -24.23 6.38
CA VAL A 238 6.52 -24.00 7.29
C VAL A 238 6.94 -24.36 8.71
N ALA A 239 6.74 -23.44 9.64
CA ALA A 239 6.76 -23.74 11.07
C ALA A 239 5.40 -24.36 11.42
N ASP A 240 5.36 -25.68 11.61
CA ASP A 240 4.13 -26.49 11.75
C ASP A 240 3.86 -26.90 13.21
N GLU A 241 4.01 -25.95 14.14
CA GLU A 241 3.81 -26.12 15.58
C GLU A 241 4.43 -27.40 16.15
N TYR A 242 3.66 -28.48 16.33
CA TYR A 242 4.10 -29.74 16.92
C TYR A 242 4.92 -30.62 15.97
N SER A 243 4.88 -30.35 14.65
CA SER A 243 5.63 -31.10 13.64
C SER A 243 6.97 -30.43 13.29
N GLY A 244 7.36 -29.39 14.04
CA GLY A 244 8.57 -28.63 13.81
C GLY A 244 8.61 -27.91 12.46
N LEU A 245 9.68 -28.10 11.70
CA LEU A 245 9.88 -27.53 10.37
C LEU A 245 9.42 -28.50 9.29
N GLN A 246 8.58 -28.05 8.37
CA GLN A 246 8.20 -28.78 7.15
C GLN A 246 8.78 -28.07 5.92
N ILE A 247 9.33 -28.84 4.96
CA ILE A 247 9.88 -28.34 3.70
C ILE A 247 9.10 -28.97 2.54
N ILE A 248 8.27 -28.16 1.89
CA ILE A 248 7.29 -28.61 0.89
C ILE A 248 7.69 -28.05 -0.47
N ASN A 249 7.85 -28.91 -1.47
CA ASN A 249 8.01 -28.52 -2.86
C ASN A 249 6.67 -28.06 -3.42
N ILE A 250 6.63 -26.82 -3.91
CA ILE A 250 5.47 -26.13 -4.48
C ILE A 250 5.65 -25.82 -5.98
N SER A 251 6.62 -26.44 -6.65
CA SER A 251 6.86 -26.26 -8.10
C SER A 251 5.64 -26.59 -8.96
N ASN A 252 4.81 -27.56 -8.53
CA ASN A 252 3.48 -27.77 -9.07
C ASN A 252 2.44 -27.34 -8.02
N PRO A 253 1.83 -26.15 -8.15
CA PRO A 253 0.83 -25.64 -7.21
C PRO A 253 -0.38 -26.57 -7.00
N SER A 254 -0.69 -27.43 -7.97
CA SER A 254 -1.82 -28.37 -7.88
C SER A 254 -1.49 -29.70 -7.22
N ALA A 255 -0.20 -29.99 -7.01
CA ALA A 255 0.26 -31.19 -6.33
C ALA A 255 1.56 -30.91 -5.56
N PRO A 256 1.49 -30.14 -4.45
CA PRO A 256 2.65 -29.95 -3.59
C PRO A 256 3.10 -31.27 -2.94
N THR A 257 4.39 -31.39 -2.64
CA THR A 257 4.95 -32.62 -2.05
C THR A 257 5.97 -32.32 -0.96
N LEU A 258 5.93 -33.04 0.15
CA LEU A 258 6.96 -32.95 1.20
C LEU A 258 8.32 -33.45 0.68
N VAL A 259 9.36 -32.66 0.91
CA VAL A 259 10.74 -33.00 0.56
C VAL A 259 11.58 -33.27 1.80
N GLY A 260 11.26 -32.63 2.92
CA GLY A 260 11.95 -32.86 4.18
C GLY A 260 11.18 -32.30 5.36
N ASN A 261 11.51 -32.77 6.55
CA ASN A 261 11.03 -32.21 7.81
C ASN A 261 12.11 -32.31 8.88
N TYR A 262 11.97 -31.50 9.92
CA TYR A 262 12.76 -31.59 11.13
C TYR A 262 11.84 -31.37 12.32
N ASP A 263 11.67 -32.42 13.13
CA ASP A 263 10.92 -32.34 14.38
C ASP A 263 11.71 -31.55 15.42
N THR A 264 11.20 -30.39 15.80
CA THR A 264 11.81 -29.54 16.82
C THR A 264 11.35 -29.98 18.21
N SER A 265 12.15 -29.69 19.23
CA SER A 265 11.85 -30.15 20.60
C SER A 265 10.65 -29.46 21.25
N GLY A 266 10.23 -28.31 20.72
CA GLY A 266 9.15 -27.48 21.24
C GLY A 266 8.05 -27.25 20.20
N ASN A 267 7.49 -26.04 20.23
CA ASN A 267 6.44 -25.62 19.29
C ASN A 267 7.03 -24.60 18.30
N ALA A 268 7.09 -24.96 17.03
CA ALA A 268 7.55 -24.06 15.98
C ALA A 268 6.53 -22.93 15.72
N TRP A 269 6.93 -21.68 15.97
CA TRP A 269 6.09 -20.49 15.84
C TRP A 269 6.42 -19.65 14.62
N ASP A 270 7.71 -19.46 14.35
CA ASP A 270 8.16 -18.66 13.21
C ASP A 270 9.35 -19.33 12.52
N VAL A 271 9.52 -19.09 11.23
CA VAL A 271 10.64 -19.61 10.43
C VAL A 271 11.19 -18.53 9.52
N GLN A 272 12.51 -18.36 9.54
CA GLN A 272 13.24 -17.55 8.56
C GLN A 272 14.37 -18.37 7.94
N ILE A 273 14.48 -18.33 6.62
CA ILE A 273 15.50 -19.00 5.82
C ILE A 273 16.54 -17.98 5.36
N VAL A 274 17.81 -18.25 5.71
CA VAL A 274 18.96 -17.44 5.29
C VAL A 274 20.10 -18.36 4.88
N GLY A 275 20.45 -18.32 3.59
CA GLY A 275 21.44 -19.25 3.03
C GLY A 275 20.98 -20.70 3.18
N ASN A 276 21.81 -21.53 3.80
CA ASN A 276 21.55 -22.96 4.01
C ASN A 276 21.00 -23.26 5.42
N TYR A 277 20.40 -22.26 6.07
CA TYR A 277 19.89 -22.41 7.43
C TYR A 277 18.43 -21.96 7.53
N ALA A 278 17.66 -22.74 8.28
CA ALA A 278 16.38 -22.34 8.83
C ALA A 278 16.53 -21.93 10.29
N TYR A 279 16.03 -20.75 10.62
CA TYR A 279 15.97 -20.18 11.96
C TYR A 279 14.54 -20.30 12.45
N VAL A 280 14.28 -21.21 13.38
CA VAL A 280 12.93 -21.54 13.85
C VAL A 280 12.79 -21.15 15.32
N THR A 281 11.81 -20.30 15.65
CA THR A 281 11.47 -20.03 17.05
C THR A 281 10.59 -21.15 17.58
N ASP A 282 11.02 -21.81 18.66
CA ASP A 282 10.52 -23.12 19.11
C ASP A 282 9.93 -23.08 20.54
N GLY A 283 9.25 -21.99 20.87
CA GLY A 283 8.63 -21.77 22.17
C GLY A 283 9.65 -21.79 23.33
N ASN A 284 9.44 -22.66 24.31
CA ASN A 284 10.34 -22.79 25.47
C ASN A 284 11.73 -23.34 25.11
N SER A 285 11.87 -23.95 23.93
CA SER A 285 13.15 -24.46 23.44
C SER A 285 14.01 -23.37 22.78
N GLY A 286 13.53 -22.13 22.72
CA GLY A 286 14.28 -20.98 22.21
C GLY A 286 14.39 -20.99 20.69
N LEU A 287 15.55 -20.60 20.16
CA LEU A 287 15.83 -20.55 18.72
C LEU A 287 16.53 -21.82 18.28
N GLN A 288 15.95 -22.53 17.32
CA GLN A 288 16.57 -23.67 16.63
C GLN A 288 17.21 -23.18 15.32
N ILE A 289 18.46 -23.60 15.07
CA ILE A 289 19.17 -23.32 13.83
C ILE A 289 19.41 -24.65 13.13
N ILE A 290 18.71 -24.86 12.02
CA ILE A 290 18.63 -26.14 11.31
C ILE A 290 19.33 -25.99 9.97
N ASN A 291 20.26 -26.89 9.65
CA ASN A 291 20.90 -26.97 8.33
C ASN A 291 19.92 -27.63 7.34
N ILE A 292 19.75 -27.03 6.17
CA ILE A 292 18.77 -27.43 5.13
C ILE A 292 19.42 -27.64 3.77
#